data_AF-A0A958TNX1-F1
#
_entry.id   AF-A0A958TNX1-F1
#
_cell.length_a   1.000
_cell.length_b   1.000
_cell.length_c   1.000
_cell.angle_alpha   90.00
_cell.angle_beta   90.00
_cell.angle_gamma   90.00
#
_symmetry.space_group_name_H-M   'P 1'
#
loop_
_entity.id
_entity.type
_entity.pdbx_description
1 polymer ?
#
loop_
_entity_poly.entity_id
_entity_poly.type
_entity_poly.pdbx_seq_one_letter_code
_entity_poly.pdbx_strand_id
1 'polypeptide(L)'
;MKKRNPSIVLLFMLFSAFFSCKNDKKTEPIEGSENEVVETVTYPTNVIDIVTRSMEFQSVDTIPSGWNTFKYQNLSHETHFFLLDKYPEGKTVENTLTDVAPVFEEGMDLINEGKTEEGFAAFGKLPAWYGDIVFSGGTG
;
A
#
# COMPACT_ATOMS: atom_id res chain seq x y z
N MET A 1 -3.44 -72.19 2.81
CA MET A 1 -2.60 -70.99 2.97
C MET A 1 -3.07 -69.92 1.98
N LYS A 2 -3.86 -68.93 2.42
CA LYS A 2 -4.36 -67.84 1.56
C LYS A 2 -3.29 -66.75 1.47
N LYS A 3 -2.70 -66.54 0.29
CA LYS A 3 -1.68 -65.51 0.05
C LYS A 3 -2.31 -64.12 0.23
N ARG A 4 -1.83 -63.36 1.22
CA ARG A 4 -2.22 -61.95 1.43
C ARG A 4 -1.62 -61.12 0.31
N ASN A 5 -2.46 -60.44 -0.47
CA ASN A 5 -2.07 -59.62 -1.61
C ASN A 5 -1.68 -58.22 -1.10
N PRO A 6 -0.42 -57.78 -1.25
CA PRO A 6 0.08 -56.55 -0.62
C PRO A 6 -0.60 -55.28 -1.16
N SER A 7 -1.15 -55.32 -2.37
CA SER A 7 -1.89 -54.21 -3.00
C SER A 7 -3.20 -53.87 -2.30
N ILE A 8 -3.85 -54.84 -1.64
CA ILE A 8 -5.09 -54.60 -0.88
C ILE A 8 -4.81 -53.88 0.44
N VAL A 9 -3.66 -54.16 1.06
CA VAL A 9 -3.23 -53.49 2.29
C VAL A 9 -2.83 -52.03 1.99
N LEU A 10 -2.18 -51.80 0.86
CA LEU A 10 -1.78 -50.45 0.42
C LEU A 10 -2.99 -49.57 0.07
N LEU A 11 -4.03 -50.15 -0.54
CA LEU A 11 -5.27 -49.44 -0.88
C LEU A 11 -6.08 -49.06 0.38
N PHE A 12 -6.08 -49.90 1.41
CA PHE A 12 -6.72 -49.59 2.70
C PHE A 12 -6.00 -48.45 3.45
N MET A 13 -4.67 -48.35 3.29
CA MET A 13 -3.86 -47.33 3.95
C MET A 13 -4.00 -45.94 3.30
N LEU A 14 -4.26 -45.88 1.98
CA LEU A 14 -4.61 -44.62 1.28
C LEU A 14 -6.01 -44.11 1.64
N PHE A 15 -6.97 -44.99 1.91
CA PHE A 15 -8.36 -44.59 2.18
C PHE A 15 -8.53 -43.94 3.56
N SER A 16 -7.69 -44.31 4.53
CA SER A 16 -7.69 -43.75 5.89
C SER A 16 -7.19 -42.30 5.98
N ALA A 17 -6.52 -41.77 4.95
CA ALA A 17 -6.01 -40.40 4.94
C ALA A 17 -7.12 -39.33 4.70
N PHE A 18 -8.30 -39.73 4.21
CA PHE A 18 -9.41 -38.81 3.92
C PHE A 18 -10.37 -38.58 5.09
N PHE A 19 -10.23 -39.32 6.20
CA PHE A 19 -11.12 -39.19 7.37
C PHE A 19 -10.57 -38.33 8.50
N SER A 20 -9.41 -37.68 8.32
CA SER A 20 -8.78 -36.84 9.34
C SER A 20 -9.16 -35.36 9.27
N CYS A 21 -10.37 -35.04 8.81
CA CYS A 21 -10.98 -33.72 9.04
C CYS A 21 -11.82 -33.79 10.31
N LYS A 22 -11.19 -33.49 11.44
CA LYS A 22 -11.84 -33.33 12.73
C LYS A 22 -12.56 -31.98 12.74
N ASN A 23 -13.85 -31.96 12.40
CA ASN A 23 -14.66 -30.75 12.45
C ASN A 23 -15.20 -30.53 13.87
N ASP A 24 -14.31 -30.17 14.80
CA ASP A 24 -14.69 -29.72 16.14
C ASP A 24 -15.06 -28.23 16.09
N LYS A 25 -16.26 -27.91 15.60
CA LYS A 25 -16.95 -26.66 15.97
C LYS A 25 -18.36 -27.00 16.41
N LYS A 26 -18.54 -27.10 17.73
CA LYS A 26 -19.85 -26.98 18.36
C LYS A 26 -20.35 -25.56 18.09
N THR A 27 -21.38 -25.43 17.27
CA THR A 27 -22.18 -24.22 17.19
C THR A 27 -23.11 -24.24 18.40
N GLU A 28 -22.68 -23.63 19.50
CA GLU A 28 -23.62 -23.15 20.51
C GLU A 28 -24.47 -22.05 19.83
N PRO A 29 -25.80 -22.03 19.98
CA PRO A 29 -26.59 -20.91 19.53
C PRO A 29 -26.16 -19.69 20.33
N ILE A 30 -25.46 -18.76 19.69
CA ILE A 30 -25.33 -17.42 20.23
C ILE A 30 -26.72 -16.82 20.09
N GLU A 31 -27.46 -16.74 21.20
CA GLU A 31 -28.53 -15.77 21.35
C GLU A 31 -27.88 -14.39 21.21
N GLY A 32 -27.79 -13.93 19.97
CA GLY A 32 -27.30 -12.61 19.63
C GLY A 32 -28.25 -11.62 20.25
N SER A 33 -27.75 -10.92 21.28
CA SER A 33 -28.39 -9.72 21.80
C SER A 33 -28.73 -8.82 20.61
N GLU A 34 -30.02 -8.56 20.41
CA GLU A 34 -30.57 -7.54 19.52
C GLU A 34 -30.11 -6.16 20.01
N ASN A 35 -28.83 -5.86 19.82
CA ASN A 35 -28.28 -4.51 19.88
C ASN A 35 -27.24 -4.43 18.76
N GLU A 36 -27.71 -4.65 17.53
CA GLU A 36 -27.03 -4.12 16.36
C GLU A 36 -27.17 -2.60 16.46
N VAL A 37 -26.20 -1.97 17.14
CA VAL A 37 -25.98 -0.54 17.00
C VAL A 37 -25.63 -0.36 15.54
N VAL A 38 -26.63 0.05 14.75
CA VAL A 38 -26.40 0.61 13.43
C VAL A 38 -25.56 1.85 13.66
N GLU A 39 -24.24 1.66 13.65
CA GLU A 39 -23.28 2.75 13.64
C GLU A 39 -23.56 3.48 12.33
N THR A 40 -24.29 4.59 12.43
CA THR A 40 -24.51 5.48 11.30
C THR A 40 -23.13 5.93 10.86
N VAL A 41 -22.66 5.41 9.72
CA VAL A 41 -21.37 5.79 9.13
C VAL A 41 -21.44 7.29 8.89
N THR A 42 -20.85 8.07 9.80
CA THR A 42 -20.75 9.52 9.67
C THR A 42 -19.61 9.80 8.71
N TYR A 43 -19.95 10.29 7.53
CA TYR A 43 -18.93 10.70 6.58
C TYR A 43 -18.22 11.95 7.11
N PRO A 44 -16.89 12.02 7.01
CA PRO A 44 -16.15 13.21 7.42
C PRO A 44 -16.64 14.42 6.65
N THR A 45 -16.75 15.57 7.34
CA THR A 45 -17.17 16.83 6.71
C THR A 45 -16.03 17.52 5.98
N ASN A 46 -14.79 17.32 6.44
CA ASN A 46 -13.58 17.93 5.90
C ASN A 46 -12.85 16.93 5.00
N VAL A 47 -13.38 16.71 3.79
CA VAL A 47 -12.80 15.80 2.80
C VAL A 47 -12.01 16.60 1.77
N ILE A 48 -10.75 16.19 1.56
CA ILE A 48 -9.87 16.71 0.52
C ILE A 48 -9.79 15.65 -0.57
N ASP A 49 -10.31 16.00 -1.73
CA ASP A 49 -10.26 15.12 -2.89
C ASP A 49 -8.92 15.24 -3.61
N ILE A 50 -8.31 14.09 -3.89
CA ILE A 50 -7.12 13.96 -4.73
C ILE A 50 -7.52 13.06 -5.89
N VAL A 51 -7.45 13.58 -7.11
CA VAL A 51 -7.84 12.85 -8.32
C VAL A 51 -6.68 12.82 -9.28
N THR A 52 -6.34 11.64 -9.78
CA THR A 52 -5.33 11.50 -10.84
C THR A 52 -6.01 11.22 -12.17
N ARG A 53 -5.56 11.91 -13.22
CA ARG A 53 -5.95 11.65 -14.62
C ARG A 53 -4.71 11.67 -15.50
N SER A 54 -4.50 10.61 -16.25
CA SER A 54 -3.22 10.40 -16.94
C SER A 54 -2.05 10.65 -15.96
N MET A 55 -1.08 11.49 -16.30
CA MET A 55 0.09 11.80 -15.46
C MET A 55 -0.09 13.02 -14.55
N GLU A 56 -1.32 13.47 -14.29
CA GLU A 56 -1.60 14.71 -13.54
C GLU A 56 -2.39 14.43 -12.25
N PHE A 57 -1.96 15.04 -11.14
CA PHE A 57 -2.70 15.08 -9.88
C PHE A 57 -3.49 16.39 -9.77
N GLN A 58 -4.75 16.27 -9.34
CA GLN A 58 -5.69 17.37 -9.16
C GLN A 58 -6.15 17.40 -7.70
N SER A 59 -5.93 18.52 -7.01
CA SER A 59 -6.39 18.75 -5.64
C SER A 59 -6.42 20.24 -5.31
N VAL A 60 -6.73 20.59 -4.06
CA VAL A 60 -6.64 21.96 -3.55
C VAL A 60 -5.19 22.37 -3.32
N ASP A 61 -4.88 23.66 -3.45
CA ASP A 61 -3.54 24.21 -3.18
C ASP A 61 -3.25 24.43 -1.69
N THR A 62 -4.32 24.54 -0.88
CA THR A 62 -4.24 24.93 0.53
C THR A 62 -5.20 24.06 1.34
N ILE A 63 -4.68 23.49 2.42
CA ILE A 63 -5.42 22.61 3.34
C ILE A 63 -5.78 23.39 4.62
N PRO A 64 -7.05 23.38 5.07
CA PRO A 64 -7.41 24.03 6.32
C PRO A 64 -6.77 23.32 7.52
N SER A 65 -6.43 24.09 8.55
CA SER A 65 -5.89 23.53 9.79
C SER A 65 -6.90 22.62 10.49
N GLY A 66 -6.42 21.54 11.10
CA GLY A 66 -7.22 20.59 11.87
C GLY A 66 -7.24 19.19 11.26
N TRP A 67 -8.22 18.38 11.69
CA TRP A 67 -8.42 17.03 11.16
C TRP A 67 -9.09 17.09 9.80
N ASN A 68 -8.41 16.50 8.81
CA ASN A 68 -8.87 16.38 7.44
C ASN A 68 -8.85 14.91 7.02
N THR A 69 -9.74 14.54 6.10
CA THR A 69 -9.75 13.23 5.46
C THR A 69 -9.36 13.39 4.00
N PHE A 70 -8.31 12.69 3.57
CA PHE A 70 -7.97 12.62 2.15
C PHE A 70 -8.73 11.48 1.48
N LYS A 71 -9.36 11.78 0.34
CA LYS A 71 -10.01 10.79 -0.52
C LYS A 71 -9.28 10.77 -1.86
N TYR A 72 -8.60 9.67 -2.13
CA TYR A 72 -7.84 9.51 -3.36
C TYR A 72 -8.60 8.68 -4.40
N GLN A 73 -8.60 9.15 -5.64
CA GLN A 73 -9.18 8.48 -6.79
C GLN A 73 -8.20 8.49 -7.96
N ASN A 74 -7.67 7.31 -8.29
CA ASN A 74 -6.92 7.13 -9.53
C ASN A 74 -7.90 6.87 -10.67
N LEU A 75 -8.04 7.82 -11.60
CA LEU A 75 -8.86 7.71 -12.81
C LEU A 75 -8.00 7.50 -14.07
N SER A 76 -6.74 7.09 -13.90
CA SER A 76 -5.79 6.72 -14.96
C SER A 76 -5.69 5.20 -15.13
N HIS A 77 -5.01 4.77 -16.19
CA HIS A 77 -4.68 3.34 -16.38
C HIS A 77 -3.40 2.95 -15.62
N GLU A 78 -2.53 3.92 -15.40
CA GLU A 78 -1.27 3.79 -14.71
C GLU A 78 -1.48 3.76 -13.19
N THR A 79 -0.63 3.01 -12.49
CA THR A 79 -0.62 3.02 -11.03
C THR A 79 0.01 4.32 -10.54
N HIS A 80 -0.71 5.06 -9.70
CA HIS A 80 -0.25 6.30 -9.12
C HIS A 80 -0.34 6.27 -7.60
N PHE A 81 0.65 6.86 -6.96
CA PHE A 81 0.72 7.07 -5.52
C PHE A 81 0.84 8.57 -5.25
N PHE A 82 0.12 9.07 -4.25
CA PHE A 82 0.40 10.40 -3.70
C PHE A 82 1.09 10.25 -2.36
N LEU A 83 2.04 11.16 -2.10
CA LEU A 83 2.81 11.23 -0.86
C LEU A 83 2.57 12.59 -0.20
N LEU A 84 2.53 12.60 1.13
CA LEU A 84 2.43 13.81 1.93
C LEU A 84 3.78 14.03 2.61
N ASP A 85 4.60 14.89 2.02
CA ASP A 85 5.92 15.21 2.55
C ASP A 85 5.90 16.56 3.27
N LYS A 86 6.36 16.55 4.52
CA LYS A 86 6.60 17.78 5.27
C LYS A 86 8.04 18.21 5.07
N TYR A 87 8.21 19.32 4.36
CA TYR A 87 9.52 19.93 4.15
C TYR A 87 10.06 20.58 5.44
N PRO A 88 11.39 20.62 5.59
CA PRO A 88 12.02 21.36 6.69
C PRO A 88 11.73 22.86 6.56
N GLU A 89 11.87 23.58 7.68
CA GLU A 89 11.56 25.01 7.73
C GLU A 89 12.37 25.81 6.70
N GLY A 90 11.69 26.72 5.99
CA GLY A 90 12.31 27.54 4.95
C GLY A 90 12.52 26.83 3.60
N LYS A 91 12.09 25.56 3.46
CA LYS A 91 12.08 24.86 2.17
C LYS A 91 10.68 24.79 1.57
N THR A 92 10.60 24.96 0.26
CA THR A 92 9.36 25.01 -0.50
C THR A 92 9.42 24.10 -1.73
N VAL A 93 8.31 24.01 -2.47
CA VAL A 93 8.25 23.25 -3.72
C VAL A 93 9.29 23.71 -4.74
N GLU A 94 9.61 25.01 -4.76
CA GLU A 94 10.64 25.57 -5.63
C GLU A 94 12.01 24.94 -5.36
N ASN A 95 12.38 24.74 -4.09
CA ASN A 95 13.65 24.07 -3.75
C ASN A 95 13.68 22.62 -4.19
N THR A 96 12.56 21.90 -4.07
CA THR A 96 12.47 20.53 -4.57
C THR A 96 12.67 20.50 -6.10
N LEU A 97 12.05 21.44 -6.83
CA LEU A 97 12.19 21.52 -8.29
C LEU A 97 13.61 21.89 -8.73
N THR A 98 14.34 22.73 -7.98
CA THR A 98 15.68 23.15 -8.37
C THR A 98 16.80 22.22 -7.89
N ASP A 99 16.67 21.68 -6.68
CA ASP A 99 17.76 20.98 -6.00
C ASP A 99 17.60 19.46 -6.01
N VAL A 100 16.36 18.96 -6.07
CA VAL A 100 16.03 17.53 -5.91
C VAL A 100 15.65 16.90 -7.24
N ALA A 101 14.70 17.51 -7.97
CA ALA A 101 14.17 16.96 -9.21
C ALA A 101 15.25 16.65 -10.27
N PRO A 102 16.26 17.53 -10.53
CA PRO A 102 17.29 17.23 -11.52
C PRO A 102 18.19 16.06 -11.12
N VAL A 103 18.44 15.88 -9.82
CA VAL A 103 19.22 14.74 -9.30
C VAL A 103 18.44 13.44 -9.46
N PHE A 104 17.13 13.48 -9.20
CA PHE A 104 16.25 12.34 -9.41
C PHE A 104 16.11 11.97 -10.89
N GLU A 105 15.94 12.96 -11.76
CA GLU A 105 15.89 12.77 -13.22
C GLU A 105 17.17 12.11 -13.72
N GLU A 106 18.35 12.66 -13.38
CA GLU A 106 19.65 12.06 -13.75
C GLU A 106 19.77 10.61 -13.26
N GLY A 107 19.45 10.35 -11.99
CA GLY A 107 19.55 9.02 -11.40
C GLY A 107 18.62 8.01 -12.08
N MET A 108 17.38 8.40 -12.34
CA MET A 108 16.39 7.54 -13.00
C MET A 108 16.70 7.31 -14.48
N ASP A 109 17.18 8.32 -15.20
CA ASP A 109 17.61 8.18 -16.60
C ASP A 109 18.74 7.16 -16.72
N LEU A 110 19.75 7.24 -15.86
CA LEU A 110 20.85 6.26 -15.83
C LEU A 110 20.35 4.84 -15.52
N ILE A 111 19.42 4.68 -14.59
CA ILE A 111 18.82 3.38 -14.27
C ILE A 111 18.06 2.83 -15.49
N ASN A 112 17.29 3.68 -16.17
CA ASN A 112 16.53 3.29 -17.37
C ASN A 112 17.45 2.94 -18.56
N GLU A 113 18.63 3.54 -18.65
CA GLU A 113 19.69 3.17 -19.59
C GLU A 113 20.41 1.85 -19.22
N GLY A 114 20.11 1.26 -18.06
CA GLY A 114 20.75 0.05 -17.55
C GLY A 114 22.03 0.29 -16.75
N LYS A 115 22.37 1.53 -16.44
CA LYS A 115 23.55 1.94 -15.64
C LYS A 115 23.18 2.10 -14.16
N THR A 116 22.68 1.02 -13.57
CA THR A 116 22.10 1.03 -12.21
C THR A 116 23.06 1.57 -11.14
N GLU A 117 24.34 1.18 -11.16
CA GLU A 117 25.32 1.65 -10.18
C GLU A 117 25.57 3.16 -10.26
N GLU A 118 25.70 3.69 -11.48
CA GLU A 118 25.87 5.13 -11.72
C GLU A 118 24.62 5.91 -11.31
N GLY A 119 23.43 5.37 -11.62
CA GLY A 119 22.16 5.97 -11.23
C GLY A 119 21.99 6.07 -9.71
N PHE A 120 22.33 5.01 -8.97
CA PHE A 120 22.33 5.09 -7.50
C PHE A 120 23.38 6.06 -6.95
N ALA A 121 24.55 6.15 -7.60
CA ALA A 121 25.58 7.12 -7.20
C ALA A 121 25.12 8.57 -7.41
N ALA A 122 24.29 8.85 -8.42
CA ALA A 122 23.74 10.19 -8.67
C ALA A 122 22.92 10.71 -7.49
N PHE A 123 22.15 9.86 -6.80
CA PHE A 123 21.39 10.25 -5.60
C PHE A 123 22.28 10.72 -4.45
N GLY A 124 23.59 10.43 -4.46
CA GLY A 124 24.55 11.01 -3.51
C GLY A 124 24.72 12.53 -3.64
N LYS A 125 24.22 13.13 -4.73
CA LYS A 125 24.22 14.58 -4.95
C LYS A 125 23.02 15.30 -4.34
N LEU A 126 22.07 14.56 -3.74
CA LEU A 126 20.91 15.15 -3.08
C LEU A 126 21.36 16.16 -2.00
N PRO A 127 20.64 17.28 -1.86
CA PRO A 127 21.03 18.30 -0.92
C PRO A 127 20.88 17.80 0.52
N ALA A 128 21.72 18.27 1.44
CA ALA A 128 21.73 17.80 2.83
C ALA A 128 20.34 17.87 3.51
N TRP A 129 19.55 18.90 3.19
CA TRP A 129 18.20 19.10 3.74
C TRP A 129 17.18 18.06 3.25
N TYR A 130 17.45 17.33 2.17
CA TYR A 130 16.55 16.29 1.67
C TYR A 130 16.33 15.18 2.71
N GLY A 131 17.38 14.84 3.48
CA GLY A 131 17.28 13.86 4.54
C GLY A 131 16.41 14.28 5.73
N ASP A 132 16.06 15.57 5.82
CA ASP A 132 15.22 16.13 6.88
C ASP A 132 13.72 16.15 6.51
N ILE A 133 13.36 15.72 5.29
CA ILE A 133 11.95 15.61 4.87
C ILE A 133 11.26 14.53 5.71
N VAL A 134 10.08 14.86 6.23
CA VAL A 134 9.27 13.93 7.04
C VAL A 134 8.10 13.42 6.20
N PHE A 135 8.16 12.13 5.86
CA PHE A 135 7.04 11.42 5.27
C PHE A 135 5.87 11.34 6.26
N SER A 136 4.76 11.98 5.91
CA SER A 136 3.59 12.17 6.78
C SER A 136 2.38 11.34 6.33
N GLY A 137 2.51 10.52 5.28
CA GLY A 137 1.48 9.60 4.80
C GLY A 137 1.33 9.63 3.28
N GLY A 138 0.30 8.95 2.77
CA GLY A 138 0.08 8.76 1.35
C GLY A 138 -0.58 7.42 1.06
N THR A 139 -0.74 7.09 -0.22
CA THR A 139 -1.30 5.80 -0.67
C THR A 139 -0.25 4.81 -1.17
N GLY A 140 1.04 5.17 -1.10
CA GLY A 140 2.18 4.33 -1.45
C GLY A 140 3.22 4.37 -0.35
#